data_AF-A0A2D5ZEQ7-F1
#
_entry.id   AF-A0A2D5ZEQ7-F1
#
_cell.length_a   1.000
_cell.length_b   1.000
_cell.length_c   1.000
_cell.angle_alpha   90.00
_cell.angle_beta   90.00
_cell.angle_gamma   90.00
#
_symmetry.space_group_name_H-M   'P 1'
#
loop_
_entity.id
_entity.type
_entity.pdbx_description
1 polymer ?
#
loop_
_entity_poly.entity_id
_entity_poly.type
_entity_poly.pdbx_seq_one_letter_code
_entity_poly.pdbx_strand_id
1 'polypeptide(L)'
;MRSLTSWRLVQGFYWLAAGTWFGALVMLCIVAPTTFRTIYEQKPVMPAFSKLDPAAIAAGGAGEGFQSMMQTTSVESMNRLAGSIVGRSIDGLRRLQWICAVVIVLAVLLHHTVFARRMPSRGLVQWLNNLRVTLILVPVLVLAADSFWISPQMKAARAVKNDPAQAEEAVARAERSFDRYHGLSERLISVQIAMLGAAILASGFALHGTAGDPAEQGMEHAGTAEHRA
;
A
#
# COMPACT_ATOMS: atom_id res chain seq x y z
N MET A 1 -0.14 -18.16 34.16
CA MET A 1 0.99 -18.25 33.20
C MET A 1 0.57 -18.37 31.72
N ARG A 2 -0.45 -19.17 31.33
CA ARG A 2 -0.86 -19.31 29.92
C ARG A 2 -1.28 -18.01 29.20
N SER A 3 -1.75 -17.00 29.93
CA SER A 3 -2.23 -15.73 29.35
C SER A 3 -1.12 -14.82 28.80
N LEU A 4 0.10 -14.91 29.32
CA LEU A 4 1.20 -14.02 28.93
C LEU A 4 1.76 -14.41 27.56
N THR A 5 1.92 -15.72 27.32
CA THR A 5 2.41 -16.26 26.05
C THR A 5 1.45 -15.95 24.91
N SER A 6 0.13 -16.13 25.11
CA SER A 6 -0.88 -15.80 24.10
C SER A 6 -0.87 -14.32 23.73
N TRP A 7 -0.68 -13.44 24.71
CA TRP A 7 -0.63 -11.99 24.46
C TRP A 7 0.60 -11.60 23.63
N ARG A 8 1.78 -12.13 23.97
CA ARG A 8 3.02 -11.88 23.22
C ARG A 8 2.92 -12.35 21.76
N LEU A 9 2.29 -13.50 21.53
CA LEU A 9 2.07 -14.02 20.17
C LEU A 9 1.20 -13.09 19.33
N VAL A 10 0.05 -12.66 19.87
CA VAL A 10 -0.87 -11.73 19.18
C VAL A 10 -0.17 -10.42 18.85
N GLN A 11 0.64 -9.93 19.77
CA GLN A 11 1.41 -8.71 19.56
C GLN A 11 2.51 -8.89 18.51
N GLY A 12 3.19 -10.04 18.49
CA GLY A 12 4.16 -10.38 17.45
C GLY A 12 3.52 -10.38 16.05
N PHE A 13 2.36 -11.03 15.90
CA PHE A 13 1.62 -11.03 14.64
C PHE A 13 1.16 -9.63 14.23
N TYR A 14 0.71 -8.82 15.18
CA TYR A 14 0.35 -7.43 14.92
C TYR A 14 1.53 -6.63 14.35
N TRP A 15 2.70 -6.69 15.00
CA TRP A 15 3.89 -5.94 14.57
C TRP A 15 4.41 -6.42 13.21
N LEU A 16 4.42 -7.74 13.00
CA LEU A 16 4.81 -8.32 11.72
C LEU A 16 3.90 -7.84 10.60
N ALA A 17 2.58 -7.97 10.78
CA ALA A 17 1.61 -7.56 9.76
C ALA A 17 1.63 -6.04 9.51
N ALA A 18 1.74 -5.23 10.57
CA ALA A 18 1.82 -3.77 10.44
C ALA A 18 3.10 -3.34 9.70
N GLY A 19 4.25 -3.94 10.03
CA GLY A 19 5.51 -3.70 9.35
C GLY A 19 5.48 -4.13 7.89
N THR A 20 4.93 -5.31 7.58
CA THR A 20 4.77 -5.78 6.19
C THR A 20 3.82 -4.89 5.40
N TRP A 21 2.70 -4.46 5.97
CA TRP A 21 1.77 -3.56 5.30
C TRP A 21 2.42 -2.19 5.02
N PHE A 22 3.09 -1.62 6.02
CA PHE A 22 3.80 -0.35 5.87
C PHE A 22 4.89 -0.45 4.79
N GLY A 23 5.72 -1.50 4.84
CA GLY A 23 6.74 -1.75 3.82
C GLY A 23 6.18 -1.90 2.42
N ALA A 24 5.04 -2.59 2.26
CA ALA A 24 4.36 -2.73 0.98
C ALA A 24 3.87 -1.38 0.43
N LEU A 25 3.35 -0.50 1.28
CA LEU A 25 2.93 0.86 0.88
C LEU A 25 4.13 1.73 0.46
N VAL A 26 5.21 1.71 1.25
CA VAL A 26 6.44 2.45 0.91
C VAL A 26 7.04 1.95 -0.41
N MET A 27 7.11 0.63 -0.60
CA MET A 27 7.53 0.05 -1.87
C MET A 27 6.65 0.52 -3.03
N LEU A 28 5.33 0.56 -2.85
CA LEU A 28 4.43 1.03 -3.90
C LEU A 28 4.67 2.51 -4.25
N CYS A 29 4.91 3.36 -3.25
CA CYS A 29 5.25 4.77 -3.44
C CYS A 29 6.57 5.01 -4.16
N ILE A 30 7.56 4.13 -4.01
CA ILE A 30 8.88 4.29 -4.64
C ILE A 30 8.91 3.60 -6.01
N VAL A 31 8.47 2.34 -6.08
CA VAL A 31 8.60 1.49 -7.26
C VAL A 31 7.67 1.95 -8.38
N ALA A 32 6.44 2.39 -8.08
CA ALA A 32 5.51 2.83 -9.13
C ALA A 32 6.06 4.03 -9.95
N PRO A 33 6.41 5.18 -9.34
CA PRO A 33 6.88 6.32 -10.11
C PRO A 33 8.23 6.06 -10.79
N THR A 34 9.15 5.34 -10.14
CA THR A 34 10.44 4.97 -10.75
C THR A 34 10.24 4.10 -11.99
N THR A 35 9.38 3.09 -11.92
CA THR A 35 9.09 2.21 -13.06
C THR A 35 8.50 2.98 -14.23
N PHE A 36 7.51 3.85 -13.98
CA PHE A 36 6.93 4.67 -15.06
C PHE A 36 7.96 5.60 -15.67
N ARG A 37 8.76 6.28 -14.86
CA ARG A 37 9.82 7.17 -15.34
C ARG A 37 10.83 6.44 -16.22
N THR A 38 11.30 5.27 -15.80
CA THR A 38 12.23 4.46 -16.58
C THR A 38 11.63 4.02 -17.92
N ILE A 39 10.36 3.62 -17.95
CA ILE A 39 9.66 3.25 -19.19
C ILE A 39 9.58 4.44 -20.16
N TYR A 40 9.28 5.64 -19.65
CA TYR A 40 9.20 6.85 -20.48
C TYR A 40 10.56 7.29 -21.02
N GLU A 41 11.61 7.22 -20.19
CA GLU A 41 12.95 7.70 -20.55
C GLU A 41 13.68 6.74 -21.50
N GLN A 42 13.56 5.41 -21.30
CA GLN A 42 14.42 4.45 -22.01
C GLN A 42 14.00 4.13 -23.45
N LYS A 43 12.86 4.66 -23.96
CA LYS A 43 12.30 4.40 -25.32
C LYS A 43 12.90 3.14 -25.97
N PRO A 44 12.56 1.95 -25.48
CA PRO A 44 13.36 0.76 -25.73
C PRO A 44 13.55 0.54 -27.24
N VAL A 45 14.78 0.73 -27.71
CA VAL A 45 15.11 0.53 -29.13
C VAL A 45 15.20 -0.98 -29.32
N MET A 46 14.16 -1.61 -29.86
CA MET A 46 14.18 -3.06 -30.07
C MET A 46 15.30 -3.42 -31.07
N PRO A 47 16.37 -4.12 -30.65
CA PRO A 47 17.50 -4.45 -31.53
C PRO A 47 17.11 -5.47 -32.61
N ALA A 48 15.94 -6.08 -32.50
CA ALA A 48 15.40 -6.96 -33.53
C ALA A 48 15.14 -6.24 -34.87
N PHE A 49 14.93 -4.91 -34.86
CA PHE A 49 14.71 -4.13 -36.09
C PHE A 49 15.96 -3.39 -36.57
N SER A 50 17.00 -3.23 -35.74
CA SER A 50 18.25 -2.59 -36.17
C SER A 50 19.09 -3.48 -37.11
N LYS A 51 18.73 -4.76 -37.24
CA LYS A 51 19.39 -5.72 -38.16
C LYS A 51 18.70 -5.84 -39.52
N LEU A 52 17.55 -5.19 -39.72
CA LEU A 52 16.95 -5.13 -41.05
C LEU A 52 17.73 -4.12 -41.89
N ASP A 53 18.38 -4.61 -42.95
CA ASP A 53 19.13 -3.77 -43.88
C ASP A 53 18.21 -2.71 -44.49
N PRO A 54 18.46 -1.41 -44.28
CA PRO A 54 17.65 -0.35 -44.87
C PRO A 54 17.61 -0.41 -46.40
N ALA A 55 18.63 -0.99 -47.05
CA ALA A 55 18.64 -1.18 -48.50
C ALA A 55 17.60 -2.22 -48.96
N ALA A 56 17.37 -3.28 -48.18
CA ALA A 56 16.37 -4.30 -48.47
C ALA A 56 14.93 -3.76 -48.34
N ILE A 57 14.71 -2.79 -47.44
CA ILE A 57 13.42 -2.11 -47.28
C ILE A 57 13.18 -1.08 -48.39
N ALA A 58 14.21 -0.32 -48.77
CA ALA A 58 14.12 0.67 -49.84
C ALA A 58 13.88 0.05 -51.23
N ALA A 59 14.47 -1.13 -51.50
CA ALA A 59 14.28 -1.86 -52.75
C ALA A 59 12.86 -2.41 -52.94
N GLY A 60 12.06 -2.50 -51.86
CA GLY A 60 10.70 -3.06 -51.88
C GLY A 60 9.56 -2.10 -52.20
N GLY A 61 9.82 -0.81 -52.48
CA GLY A 61 8.80 0.18 -52.94
C GLY A 61 7.72 0.58 -51.91
N ALA A 62 7.63 -0.09 -50.75
CA ALA A 62 6.68 0.17 -49.67
C ALA A 62 7.34 0.82 -48.41
N GLY A 63 8.58 1.28 -48.54
CA GLY A 63 9.52 1.49 -47.42
C GLY A 63 9.15 2.55 -46.39
N GLU A 64 8.62 3.71 -46.81
CA GLU A 64 8.39 4.82 -45.86
C GLU A 64 7.13 4.62 -44.99
N GLY A 65 6.08 4.02 -45.55
CA GLY A 65 4.84 3.74 -44.81
C GLY A 65 4.98 2.56 -43.84
N PHE A 66 5.72 1.52 -44.21
CA PHE A 66 5.88 0.34 -43.37
C PHE A 66 6.79 0.60 -42.17
N GLN A 67 7.84 1.41 -42.33
CA GLN A 67 8.77 1.72 -41.25
C GLN A 67 8.12 2.60 -40.18
N SER A 68 7.30 3.59 -40.59
CA SER A 68 6.53 4.42 -39.65
C SER A 68 5.45 3.60 -38.92
N MET A 69 4.75 2.70 -39.63
CA MET A 69 3.77 1.79 -39.02
C MET A 69 4.41 0.79 -38.03
N MET A 70 5.59 0.23 -38.34
CA MET A 70 6.28 -0.66 -37.39
C MET A 70 6.80 0.08 -36.16
N GLN A 71 7.31 1.31 -36.32
CA GLN A 71 7.78 2.10 -35.18
C GLN A 71 6.63 2.44 -34.22
N THR A 72 5.48 2.90 -34.72
CA THR A 72 4.33 3.24 -33.87
C THR A 72 3.74 2.01 -33.17
N THR A 73 3.61 0.89 -33.88
CA THR A 73 3.08 -0.36 -33.31
C THR A 73 4.01 -0.94 -32.23
N SER A 74 5.33 -0.81 -32.39
CA SER A 74 6.30 -1.31 -31.40
C SER A 74 6.25 -0.53 -30.09
N VAL A 75 6.17 0.80 -30.14
CA VAL A 75 6.12 1.64 -28.93
C VAL A 75 4.82 1.44 -28.18
N GLU A 76 3.69 1.37 -28.89
CA GLU A 76 2.39 1.15 -28.26
C GLU A 76 2.27 -0.23 -27.61
N SER A 77 2.74 -1.28 -28.30
CA SER A 77 2.74 -2.65 -27.74
C SER A 77 3.64 -2.78 -26.51
N MET A 78 4.81 -2.16 -26.49
CA MET A 78 5.68 -2.12 -25.30
C MET A 78 5.03 -1.38 -24.13
N ASN A 79 4.39 -0.23 -24.38
CA ASN A 79 3.67 0.51 -23.34
C ASN A 79 2.50 -0.31 -22.77
N ARG A 80 1.76 -1.04 -23.63
CA ARG A 80 0.69 -1.96 -23.20
C ARG A 80 1.25 -3.11 -22.37
N LEU A 81 2.35 -3.72 -22.79
CA LEU A 81 3.01 -4.80 -22.06
C LEU A 81 3.48 -4.32 -20.68
N ALA A 82 4.22 -3.21 -20.62
CA ALA A 82 4.72 -2.65 -19.39
C ALA A 82 3.57 -2.25 -18.44
N GLY A 83 2.53 -1.62 -18.96
CA GLY A 83 1.31 -1.30 -18.21
C GLY A 83 0.60 -2.54 -17.64
N SER A 84 0.62 -3.67 -18.37
CA SER A 84 0.05 -4.94 -17.90
C SER A 84 0.87 -5.59 -16.79
N ILE A 85 2.21 -5.54 -16.88
CA ILE A 85 3.13 -6.07 -15.86
C ILE A 85 2.98 -5.26 -14.58
N VAL A 86 3.07 -3.93 -14.68
CA VAL A 86 2.89 -3.03 -13.53
C VAL A 86 1.50 -3.20 -12.92
N GLY A 87 0.45 -3.34 -13.75
CA GLY A 87 -0.90 -3.61 -13.29
C GLY A 87 -1.02 -4.87 -12.45
N ARG A 88 -0.43 -5.99 -12.89
CA ARG A 88 -0.40 -7.25 -12.12
C ARG A 88 0.39 -7.11 -10.83
N SER A 89 1.53 -6.43 -10.85
CA SER A 89 2.34 -6.18 -9.64
C SER A 89 1.58 -5.36 -8.60
N ILE A 90 0.86 -4.32 -9.03
CA ILE A 90 0.00 -3.52 -8.15
C ILE A 90 -1.15 -4.35 -7.57
N ASP A 91 -1.83 -5.16 -8.40
CA ASP A 91 -2.90 -6.05 -7.93
C ASP A 91 -2.36 -7.07 -6.90
N GLY A 92 -1.14 -7.59 -7.09
CA GLY A 92 -0.46 -8.45 -6.12
C GLY A 92 -0.18 -7.76 -4.78
N LEU A 93 0.39 -6.55 -4.82
CA LEU A 93 0.62 -5.74 -3.62
C LEU A 93 -0.69 -5.41 -2.91
N ARG A 94 -1.76 -5.10 -3.64
CA ARG A 94 -3.09 -4.84 -3.06
C ARG A 94 -3.64 -6.07 -2.33
N ARG A 95 -3.47 -7.29 -2.87
CA ARG A 95 -3.86 -8.52 -2.16
C ARG A 95 -3.06 -8.69 -0.86
N LEU A 96 -1.75 -8.44 -0.91
CA LEU A 96 -0.90 -8.48 0.28
C LEU A 96 -1.37 -7.48 1.34
N GLN A 97 -1.74 -6.25 0.95
CA GLN A 97 -2.28 -5.24 1.85
C GLN A 97 -3.57 -5.72 2.53
N TRP A 98 -4.51 -6.31 1.79
CA TRP A 98 -5.74 -6.89 2.37
C TRP A 98 -5.47 -7.99 3.39
N ILE A 99 -4.54 -8.90 3.08
CA ILE A 99 -4.13 -9.96 4.01
C ILE A 99 -3.61 -9.34 5.31
N CYS A 100 -2.71 -8.35 5.22
CA CYS A 100 -2.16 -7.68 6.40
C CYS A 100 -3.24 -6.91 7.18
N ALA A 101 -4.13 -6.20 6.48
CA ALA A 101 -5.24 -5.47 7.07
C ALA A 101 -6.16 -6.39 7.88
N VAL A 102 -6.53 -7.55 7.34
CA VAL A 102 -7.35 -8.55 8.04
C VAL A 102 -6.64 -9.05 9.31
N VAL A 103 -5.36 -9.41 9.21
CA VAL A 103 -4.58 -9.89 10.37
C VAL A 103 -4.52 -8.83 11.47
N ILE A 104 -4.30 -7.56 11.11
CA ILE A 104 -4.24 -6.46 12.08
C ILE A 104 -5.61 -6.21 12.71
N VAL A 105 -6.68 -6.18 11.93
CA VAL A 105 -8.05 -6.01 12.45
C VAL A 105 -8.39 -7.13 13.43
N LEU A 106 -8.08 -8.39 13.09
CA LEU A 106 -8.28 -9.52 14.00
C LEU A 106 -7.46 -9.38 15.28
N ALA A 107 -6.19 -8.97 15.18
CA ALA A 107 -5.34 -8.75 16.35
C ALA A 107 -5.88 -7.64 17.26
N VAL A 108 -6.37 -6.54 16.68
CA VAL A 108 -6.98 -5.42 17.41
C VAL A 108 -8.29 -5.84 18.07
N LEU A 109 -9.16 -6.55 17.36
CA LEU A 109 -10.41 -7.07 17.92
C LEU A 109 -10.16 -8.04 19.06
N LEU A 110 -9.17 -8.93 18.91
CA LEU A 110 -8.79 -9.86 19.97
C LEU A 110 -8.24 -9.12 21.19
N HIS A 111 -7.42 -8.08 20.97
CA HIS A 111 -6.96 -7.19 22.04
C HIS A 111 -8.12 -6.54 22.79
N HIS A 112 -9.10 -6.01 22.05
CA HIS A 112 -10.23 -5.28 22.62
C HIS A 112 -11.26 -6.20 23.31
N THR A 113 -11.46 -7.42 22.83
CA THR A 113 -12.49 -8.34 23.37
C THR A 113 -11.97 -9.22 24.50
N VAL A 114 -10.76 -9.78 24.34
CA VAL A 114 -10.20 -10.77 25.28
C VAL A 114 -9.36 -10.12 26.37
N PHE A 115 -8.57 -9.11 26.01
CA PHE A 115 -7.57 -8.53 26.92
C PHE A 115 -8.06 -7.25 27.62
N ALA A 116 -8.93 -6.46 27.00
CA ALA A 116 -9.44 -5.22 27.60
C ALA A 116 -10.18 -5.46 28.93
N ARG A 117 -10.83 -6.62 29.11
CA ARG A 117 -11.50 -6.98 30.37
C ARG A 117 -10.53 -7.23 31.54
N ARG A 118 -9.24 -7.43 31.26
CA ARG A 118 -8.24 -7.81 32.27
C ARG A 118 -7.32 -6.66 32.68
N MET A 119 -7.33 -5.54 31.97
CA MET A 119 -6.51 -4.39 32.29
C MET A 119 -7.40 -3.28 32.88
N PRO A 120 -7.19 -2.84 34.14
CA PRO A 120 -7.85 -1.67 34.69
C PRO A 120 -7.28 -0.41 34.01
N SER A 121 -7.70 -0.14 32.77
CA SER A 121 -7.28 1.05 32.04
C SER A 121 -8.18 2.22 32.42
N ARG A 122 -7.73 3.07 33.37
CA ARG A 122 -8.30 4.41 33.57
C ARG A 122 -7.32 5.46 33.03
N GLY A 123 -7.86 6.50 32.38
CA GLY A 123 -7.07 7.64 31.90
C GLY A 123 -6.31 7.38 30.59
N LEU A 124 -5.02 7.72 30.58
CA LEU A 124 -4.17 7.85 29.38
C LEU A 124 -4.06 6.56 28.54
N VAL A 125 -3.97 5.40 29.19
CA VAL A 125 -3.81 4.11 28.50
C VAL A 125 -5.03 3.76 27.64
N GLN A 126 -6.24 4.03 28.13
CA GLN A 126 -7.47 3.79 27.37
C GLN A 126 -7.56 4.74 26.18
N TRP A 127 -7.16 6.00 26.36
CA TRP A 127 -7.10 6.98 25.28
C TRP A 127 -6.11 6.57 24.19
N LEU A 128 -4.89 6.14 24.54
CA LEU A 128 -3.89 5.65 23.58
C LEU A 128 -4.37 4.41 22.83
N ASN A 129 -5.08 3.50 23.50
CA ASN A 129 -5.65 2.34 22.85
C ASN A 129 -6.73 2.72 21.83
N ASN A 130 -7.63 3.64 22.18
CA ASN A 130 -8.63 4.16 21.24
C ASN A 130 -7.99 4.88 20.05
N LEU A 131 -6.94 5.68 20.30
CA LEU A 131 -6.18 6.34 19.24
C LEU A 131 -5.58 5.32 18.27
N ARG A 132 -4.98 4.24 18.78
CA ARG A 132 -4.41 3.15 17.96
C ARG A 132 -5.48 2.49 17.09
N VAL A 133 -6.66 2.19 17.64
CA VAL A 133 -7.78 1.61 16.88
C VAL A 133 -8.18 2.53 15.73
N THR A 134 -8.33 3.84 16.01
CA THR A 134 -8.68 4.84 14.99
C THR A 134 -7.61 4.94 13.90
N LEU A 135 -6.32 4.99 14.29
CA LEU A 135 -5.19 5.08 13.36
C LEU A 135 -5.06 3.85 12.45
N ILE A 136 -5.59 2.69 12.86
CA ILE A 136 -5.63 1.46 12.05
C ILE A 136 -6.89 1.42 11.19
N LEU A 137 -8.04 1.83 11.74
CA LEU A 137 -9.32 1.79 11.05
C LEU A 137 -9.31 2.68 9.81
N VAL A 138 -8.71 3.87 9.89
CA VAL A 138 -8.64 4.81 8.76
C VAL A 138 -7.93 4.19 7.55
N PRO A 139 -6.71 3.65 7.64
CA PRO A 139 -6.06 2.92 6.53
C PRO A 139 -6.89 1.78 5.95
N VAL A 140 -7.59 1.01 6.78
CA VAL A 140 -8.47 -0.08 6.32
C VAL A 140 -9.62 0.46 5.48
N LEU A 141 -10.27 1.54 5.94
CA LEU A 141 -11.35 2.19 5.19
C LEU A 141 -10.85 2.81 3.88
N VAL A 142 -9.65 3.41 3.90
CA VAL A 142 -9.03 3.95 2.70
C VAL A 142 -8.69 2.83 1.70
N LEU A 143 -8.12 1.72 2.16
CA LEU A 143 -7.86 0.55 1.33
C LEU A 143 -9.16 -0.03 0.73
N ALA A 144 -10.24 -0.05 1.50
CA ALA A 144 -11.56 -0.46 1.03
C ALA A 144 -12.09 0.48 -0.05
N ALA A 145 -12.05 1.80 0.17
CA ALA A 145 -12.47 2.78 -0.81
C ALA A 145 -11.65 2.71 -2.11
N ASP A 146 -10.33 2.56 -2.00
CA ASP A 146 -9.45 2.40 -3.17
C ASP A 146 -9.78 1.12 -3.95
N SER A 147 -9.99 0.00 -3.25
CA SER A 147 -10.22 -1.30 -3.88
C SER A 147 -11.61 -1.41 -4.53
N PHE A 148 -12.65 -0.96 -3.85
CA PHE A 148 -14.04 -1.17 -4.28
C PHE A 148 -14.61 -0.03 -5.10
N TRP A 149 -14.08 1.19 -4.98
CA TRP A 149 -14.60 2.35 -5.70
C TRP A 149 -13.62 2.90 -6.73
N ILE A 150 -12.39 3.22 -6.33
CA ILE A 150 -11.45 3.94 -7.21
C ILE A 150 -10.87 3.01 -8.28
N SER A 151 -10.40 1.83 -7.88
CA SER A 151 -9.79 0.87 -8.80
C SER A 151 -10.70 0.42 -9.94
N PRO A 152 -11.99 0.08 -9.75
CA PRO A 152 -12.84 -0.30 -10.87
C PRO A 152 -13.06 0.87 -11.84
N GLN A 153 -13.19 2.10 -11.34
CA GLN A 153 -13.35 3.28 -12.20
C GLN A 153 -12.10 3.56 -13.03
N MET A 154 -10.91 3.41 -12.44
CA MET A 154 -9.65 3.50 -13.20
C MET A 154 -9.55 2.43 -14.29
N LYS A 155 -9.99 1.19 -14.01
CA LYS A 155 -9.98 0.09 -14.98
C LYS A 155 -10.96 0.36 -16.13
N ALA A 156 -12.16 0.87 -15.83
CA ALA A 156 -13.14 1.27 -16.83
C ALA A 156 -12.62 2.40 -17.75
N ALA A 157 -12.06 3.47 -17.16
CA ALA A 157 -11.48 4.57 -17.92
C ALA A 157 -10.31 4.10 -18.82
N ARG A 158 -9.46 3.19 -18.31
CA ARG A 158 -8.36 2.60 -19.09
C ARG A 158 -8.86 1.73 -20.24
N ALA A 159 -9.95 0.99 -20.06
CA ALA A 159 -10.54 0.18 -21.13
C ALA A 159 -11.00 1.04 -22.30
N VAL A 160 -11.69 2.16 -22.02
CA VAL A 160 -12.12 3.13 -23.06
C VAL A 160 -10.91 3.79 -23.73
N LYS A 161 -9.90 4.21 -22.97
CA LYS A 161 -8.69 4.86 -23.52
C LYS A 161 -7.91 3.96 -24.48
N ASN A 162 -7.92 2.64 -24.26
CA ASN A 162 -7.13 1.69 -25.04
C ASN A 162 -7.91 1.04 -26.21
N ASP A 163 -9.19 1.35 -26.35
CA ASP A 163 -10.05 0.80 -27.39
C ASP A 163 -9.98 1.68 -28.66
N PRO A 164 -9.40 1.19 -29.77
CA PRO A 164 -9.24 1.96 -30.99
C PRO A 164 -10.57 2.26 -31.70
N ALA A 165 -11.67 1.60 -31.32
CA ALA A 165 -12.99 1.85 -31.89
C ALA A 165 -13.68 3.07 -31.26
N GLN A 166 -13.13 3.65 -30.19
CA GLN A 166 -13.75 4.77 -29.48
C GLN A 166 -13.51 6.09 -30.20
N ALA A 167 -14.54 6.95 -30.17
CA ALA A 167 -14.40 8.32 -30.66
C ALA A 167 -13.38 9.11 -29.81
N GLU A 168 -12.65 10.02 -30.44
CA GLU A 168 -11.61 10.84 -29.79
C GLU A 168 -12.14 11.59 -28.55
N GLU A 169 -13.37 12.09 -28.61
CA GLU A 169 -14.02 12.75 -27.47
C GLU A 169 -14.26 11.80 -26.27
N ALA A 170 -14.57 10.53 -26.53
CA ALA A 170 -14.72 9.52 -25.48
C ALA A 170 -13.36 9.20 -24.83
N VAL A 171 -12.31 9.08 -25.63
CA VAL A 171 -10.93 8.88 -25.16
C VAL A 171 -10.47 10.05 -24.28
N ALA A 172 -10.68 11.30 -24.72
CA ALA A 172 -10.31 12.50 -23.97
C ALA A 172 -11.09 12.65 -22.64
N ARG A 173 -12.35 12.18 -22.59
CA ARG A 173 -13.11 12.12 -21.32
C ARG A 173 -12.62 11.02 -20.39
N ALA A 174 -12.27 9.85 -20.95
CA ALA A 174 -11.73 8.74 -20.19
C ALA A 174 -10.36 9.08 -19.59
N GLU A 175 -9.51 9.77 -20.33
CA GLU A 175 -8.21 10.25 -19.86
C GLU A 175 -8.34 11.21 -18.66
N ARG A 176 -9.17 12.24 -18.77
CA ARG A 176 -9.45 13.17 -17.65
C ARG A 176 -9.99 12.45 -16.41
N SER A 177 -10.82 11.42 -16.61
CA SER A 177 -11.36 10.61 -15.51
C SER A 177 -10.27 9.75 -14.87
N PHE A 178 -9.44 9.11 -15.69
CA PHE A 178 -8.30 8.32 -15.23
C PHE A 178 -7.34 9.16 -14.39
N ASP A 179 -6.95 10.35 -14.86
CA ASP A 179 -6.02 11.23 -14.15
C ASP A 179 -6.57 11.68 -12.79
N ARG A 180 -7.87 11.99 -12.73
CA ARG A 180 -8.55 12.34 -11.48
C ARG A 180 -8.50 11.20 -10.47
N TYR A 181 -8.86 9.99 -10.89
CA TYR A 181 -8.85 8.83 -9.98
C TYR A 181 -7.43 8.39 -9.61
N HIS A 182 -6.47 8.52 -10.53
CA HIS A 182 -5.07 8.25 -10.26
C HIS A 182 -4.51 9.19 -9.19
N GLY A 183 -4.71 10.51 -9.36
CA GLY A 183 -4.27 11.50 -8.37
C GLY A 183 -4.99 11.35 -7.03
N LEU A 184 -6.26 10.92 -7.02
CA LEU A 184 -6.96 10.58 -5.78
C LEU A 184 -6.33 9.36 -5.09
N SER A 185 -6.06 8.27 -5.83
CA SER A 185 -5.41 7.06 -5.30
C SER A 185 -4.04 7.36 -4.69
N GLU A 186 -3.24 8.20 -5.35
CA GLU A 186 -1.92 8.64 -4.85
C GLU A 186 -2.00 9.37 -3.49
N ARG A 187 -2.96 10.30 -3.37
CA ARG A 187 -3.22 11.01 -2.10
C ARG A 187 -3.66 10.05 -1.00
N LEU A 188 -4.53 9.10 -1.33
CA LEU A 188 -5.01 8.09 -0.37
C LEU A 188 -3.90 7.16 0.12
N ILE A 189 -2.98 6.74 -0.76
CA ILE A 189 -1.80 5.95 -0.37
C ILE A 189 -0.92 6.75 0.61
N SER A 190 -0.69 8.04 0.33
CA SER A 190 0.07 8.91 1.24
C SER A 190 -0.58 9.01 2.63
N VAL A 191 -1.92 9.14 2.68
CA VAL A 191 -2.68 9.14 3.94
C VAL A 191 -2.54 7.79 4.66
N GLN A 192 -2.60 6.66 3.94
CA GLN A 192 -2.39 5.34 4.55
C GLN A 192 -1.00 5.20 5.18
N ILE A 193 0.05 5.65 4.48
CA ILE A 193 1.43 5.60 4.99
C ILE A 193 1.56 6.43 6.27
N ALA A 194 1.07 7.68 6.25
CA ALA A 194 1.13 8.55 7.42
C ALA A 194 0.38 7.97 8.62
N MET A 195 -0.84 7.46 8.41
CA MET A 195 -1.68 6.91 9.48
C MET A 195 -1.12 5.59 10.03
N LEU A 196 -0.67 4.69 9.16
CA LEU A 196 -0.07 3.43 9.59
C LEU A 196 1.29 3.64 10.28
N GLY A 197 2.10 4.58 9.78
CA GLY A 197 3.33 5.01 10.44
C GLY A 197 3.06 5.59 11.84
N ALA A 198 2.06 6.47 11.96
CA ALA A 198 1.63 6.99 13.25
C ALA A 198 1.11 5.87 14.19
N ALA A 199 0.37 4.90 13.66
CA ALA A 199 -0.11 3.75 14.43
C ALA A 199 1.05 2.91 14.99
N ILE A 200 2.07 2.65 14.17
CA ILE A 200 3.30 1.93 14.54
C ILE A 200 4.03 2.69 15.65
N LEU A 201 4.26 3.99 15.47
CA LEU A 201 4.95 4.82 16.47
C LEU A 201 4.16 4.89 17.78
N ALA A 202 2.87 5.19 17.74
CA ALA A 202 1.99 5.25 18.92
C ALA A 202 1.95 3.90 19.67
N SER A 203 1.94 2.78 18.93
CA SER A 203 1.98 1.44 19.52
C SER A 203 3.31 1.17 20.25
N GLY A 204 4.42 1.74 19.78
CA GLY A 204 5.73 1.58 20.42
C GLY A 204 5.79 2.28 21.78
N PHE A 205 5.25 3.50 21.87
CA PHE A 205 5.19 4.26 23.13
C PHE A 205 4.27 3.63 24.17
N ALA A 206 3.11 3.11 23.74
CA ALA A 206 2.14 2.48 24.64
C ALA A 206 2.71 1.24 25.35
N LEU A 207 3.67 0.53 24.74
CA LEU A 207 4.30 -0.64 25.33
C LEU A 207 5.37 -0.28 26.36
N HIS A 208 6.17 0.74 26.09
CA HIS A 208 7.24 1.17 27.00
C HIS A 208 6.70 1.80 28.29
N GLY A 209 5.58 2.53 28.22
CA GLY A 209 4.98 3.16 29.40
C GLY A 209 4.39 2.19 30.44
N THR A 210 4.28 0.89 30.12
CA THR A 210 3.78 -0.13 31.05
C THR A 210 4.88 -0.87 31.83
N ALA A 211 6.14 -0.70 31.44
CA ALA A 211 7.29 -1.17 32.20
C ALA A 211 7.62 -0.14 33.29
N GLY A 212 6.69 0.11 34.21
CA GLY A 212 7.01 0.83 35.44
C GLY A 212 8.15 0.11 36.15
N ASP A 213 9.16 0.86 36.55
CA ASP A 213 10.38 0.33 37.14
C ASP A 213 10.01 -0.52 38.38
N PRO A 214 10.33 -1.83 38.43
CA PRO A 214 10.02 -2.66 39.59
C PRO A 214 10.63 -2.10 40.89
N ALA A 215 11.61 -1.21 40.79
CA ALA A 215 12.18 -0.47 41.92
C ALA A 215 11.16 0.46 42.63
N GLU A 216 10.22 1.09 41.93
CA GLU A 216 9.21 1.95 42.56
C GLU A 216 8.18 1.13 43.37
N GLN A 217 7.82 -0.07 42.89
CA GLN A 217 6.90 -0.96 43.61
C GLN A 217 7.53 -1.60 44.86
N GLY A 218 8.85 -1.71 44.91
CA GLY A 218 9.57 -2.23 46.08
C GLY A 218 9.59 -1.26 47.27
N MET A 219 9.63 0.06 47.02
CA MET A 219 9.75 1.06 48.08
C MET A 219 8.42 1.39 48.78
N GLU A 220 7.28 1.36 48.07
CA GLU A 220 5.97 1.56 48.70
C GLU A 220 5.61 0.47 49.72
N HIS A 221 6.06 -0.77 49.48
CA HIS A 221 5.85 -1.87 50.42
C HIS A 221 6.85 -1.89 51.58
N ALA A 222 8.06 -1.34 51.41
CA ALA A 222 9.03 -1.26 52.49
C ALA A 222 8.64 -0.24 53.57
N GLY A 223 8.06 0.91 53.20
CA GLY A 223 7.68 1.97 54.16
C GLY A 223 6.42 1.70 54.98
N THR A 224 5.55 0.78 54.56
CA THR A 224 4.30 0.47 55.27
C THR A 224 4.45 -0.59 56.36
N ALA A 225 5.55 -1.35 56.36
CA ALA A 225 5.84 -2.34 57.40
C ALA A 225 6.33 -1.69 58.71
N GLU A 226 7.00 -0.54 58.65
CA GLU A 226 7.65 0.08 59.81
C GLU A 226 6.67 0.84 60.72
N HIS A 227 5.47 1.16 60.24
CA HIS A 227 4.47 1.93 61.02
C HIS A 227 3.41 1.06 61.73
N ARG A 228 3.59 -0.28 61.73
CA ARG A 228 2.71 -1.23 62.44
C ARG A 228 3.39 -1.97 63.60
N ALA A 229 4.63 -1.61 63.93
CA ALA A 229 5.31 -2.03 65.17
C ALA A 229 5.23 -0.90 66.20
#